data_AF-A0A8T5RI22-F1
#
_entry.id   AF-A0A8T5RI22-F1
#
_cell.length_a   1.000
_cell.length_b   1.000
_cell.length_c   1.000
_cell.angle_alpha   90.00
_cell.angle_beta   90.00
_cell.angle_gamma   90.00
#
_symmetry.space_group_name_H-M   'P 1'
#
loop_
_entity.id
_entity.type
_entity.pdbx_description
1 polymer ?
#
loop_
_entity_poly.entity_id
_entity_poly.type
_entity_poly.pdbx_seq_one_letter_code
_entity_poly.pdbx_strand_id
1 'polypeptide(L)'
;EIEERLELYNKTQNLEDLYKEHILDKEIFMIDDGLASGFTMLAAIQMVKKYHPKSIYIAVPTAPLHTTKRIEKIGNIDKIFCPNVRDVWQFAVAEAYQHWYDLPESEVLELLSNSKYYIQ
;
A
#
# COMPACT_ATOMS: atom_id res chain seq x y z
N GLU A 1 -1.80 -5.28 -17.35
CA GLU A 1 -1.97 -5.13 -15.89
C GLU A 1 -2.11 -3.69 -15.41
N ILE A 2 -1.08 -2.82 -15.43
CA ILE A 2 -1.24 -1.44 -14.90
C ILE A 2 -2.33 -0.66 -15.65
N GLU A 3 -2.34 -0.69 -16.98
CA GLU A 3 -3.36 -0.02 -17.79
C GLU A 3 -4.77 -0.59 -17.54
N GLU A 4 -4.90 -1.92 -17.49
CA GLU A 4 -6.16 -2.61 -17.15
C GLU A 4 -6.67 -2.20 -15.75
N ARG A 5 -5.78 -2.06 -14.76
CA ARG A 5 -6.13 -1.57 -13.42
C ARG A 5 -6.59 -0.12 -13.45
N LEU A 6 -5.93 0.74 -14.23
CA LEU A 6 -6.35 2.13 -14.37
C LEU A 6 -7.73 2.24 -15.03
N GLU A 7 -8.01 1.43 -16.05
CA GLU A 7 -9.34 1.34 -16.67
C GLU A 7 -10.38 0.83 -15.67
N LEU A 8 -10.10 -0.25 -14.94
CA LEU A 8 -10.97 -0.81 -13.91
C LEU A 8 -11.36 0.23 -12.85
N TYR A 9 -10.40 1.07 -12.44
CA TYR A 9 -10.61 2.10 -11.43
C TYR A 9 -11.11 3.44 -11.99
N ASN A 10 -11.45 3.51 -13.28
CA ASN A 10 -11.84 4.74 -14.01
C ASN A 10 -10.81 5.88 -13.93
N LYS A 11 -9.52 5.52 -13.85
CA LYS A 11 -8.37 6.43 -13.75
C LYS A 11 -7.78 6.75 -15.13
N THR A 12 -8.62 7.28 -16.03
CA THR A 12 -8.26 7.53 -17.45
C THR A 12 -7.71 8.93 -17.72
N GLN A 13 -7.74 9.82 -16.72
CA GLN A 13 -7.24 11.18 -16.82
C GLN A 13 -5.82 11.31 -16.25
N ASN A 14 -5.13 12.41 -16.56
CA ASN A 14 -3.84 12.70 -15.95
C ASN A 14 -4.00 12.90 -14.43
N LEU A 15 -3.40 12.00 -13.64
CA LEU A 15 -3.51 11.98 -12.18
C LEU A 15 -2.45 12.85 -11.49
N GLU A 16 -1.54 13.49 -12.22
CA GLU A 16 -0.42 14.22 -11.60
C GLU A 16 -0.88 15.36 -10.70
N ASP A 17 -1.86 16.15 -11.13
CA ASP A 17 -2.36 17.28 -10.33
C ASP A 17 -3.10 16.78 -9.08
N LEU A 18 -3.85 15.68 -9.23
CA LEU A 18 -4.51 15.00 -8.13
C LEU A 18 -3.50 14.49 -7.09
N TYR A 19 -2.44 13.82 -7.55
CA TYR A 19 -1.38 13.35 -6.67
C TYR A 19 -0.66 14.50 -5.97
N LYS A 20 -0.37 15.61 -6.67
CA LYS A 20 0.22 16.80 -6.03
C LYS A 20 -0.70 17.36 -4.95
N GLU A 21 -1.99 17.55 -5.25
CA GLU A 21 -2.97 18.09 -4.30
C GLU A 21 -3.08 17.26 -3.02
N HIS A 22 -3.06 15.93 -3.15
CA HIS A 22 -3.28 15.02 -2.03
C HIS A 22 -2.01 14.52 -1.34
N ILE A 23 -0.83 14.70 -1.93
CA ILE A 23 0.44 14.19 -1.38
C ILE A 23 1.37 15.30 -0.89
N LEU A 24 1.45 16.42 -1.60
CA LEU A 24 2.41 17.49 -1.28
C LEU A 24 2.23 18.00 0.16
N ASP A 25 3.32 17.96 0.94
CA ASP A 25 3.36 18.36 2.35
C ASP A 25 2.32 17.65 3.24
N LYS A 26 1.82 16.48 2.82
CA LYS A 26 0.90 15.64 3.60
C LYS A 26 1.62 14.48 4.28
N GLU A 27 1.01 14.02 5.38
CA GLU A 27 1.41 12.79 6.06
C GLU A 27 0.67 11.61 5.40
N ILE A 28 1.41 10.70 4.78
CA ILE A 28 0.84 9.61 3.98
C ILE A 28 0.91 8.31 4.75
N PHE A 29 -0.24 7.65 4.88
CA PHE A 29 -0.33 6.28 5.40
C PHE A 29 -0.56 5.32 4.24
N MET A 30 0.37 4.39 4.07
CA MET A 30 0.29 3.32 3.07
C MET A 30 -0.12 2.02 3.77
N ILE A 31 -1.17 1.38 3.26
CA ILE A 31 -1.81 0.23 3.91
C ILE A 31 -1.82 -0.96 2.95
N ASP A 32 -1.65 -2.16 3.50
CA ASP A 32 -1.78 -3.43 2.80
C ASP A 32 -2.24 -4.52 3.80
N ASP A 33 -2.64 -5.69 3.31
CA ASP A 33 -3.00 -6.84 4.16
C ASP A 33 -1.77 -7.48 4.84
N GLY A 34 -0.59 -7.27 4.28
CA GLY A 34 0.67 -7.70 4.85
C GLY A 34 1.82 -7.39 3.92
N LEU A 35 3.04 -7.57 4.43
CA LEU A 35 4.24 -7.43 3.61
C LEU A 35 4.90 -8.79 3.49
N ALA A 36 4.85 -9.41 2.30
CA ALA A 36 5.64 -10.60 2.01
C ALA A 36 7.09 -10.22 1.66
N SER A 37 7.40 -10.02 0.37
CA SER A 37 8.73 -9.58 -0.09
C SER A 37 8.96 -8.07 0.08
N GLY A 38 7.87 -7.29 0.14
CA GLY A 38 7.87 -5.85 0.28
C GLY A 38 8.14 -5.05 -1.01
N PHE A 39 8.33 -5.70 -2.16
CA PHE A 39 8.70 -4.99 -3.40
C PHE A 39 7.59 -4.09 -3.94
N THR A 40 6.32 -4.52 -3.87
CA THR A 40 5.16 -3.69 -4.26
C THR A 40 5.12 -2.41 -3.44
N MET A 41 5.27 -2.54 -2.12
CA MET A 41 5.32 -1.39 -1.21
C MET A 41 6.51 -0.46 -1.52
N LEU A 42 7.70 -1.00 -1.82
CA LEU A 42 8.86 -0.20 -2.23
C LEU A 42 8.62 0.58 -3.53
N ALA A 43 7.95 -0.02 -4.52
CA ALA A 43 7.59 0.68 -5.75
C ALA A 43 6.58 1.80 -5.48
N ALA A 44 5.57 1.54 -4.64
CA ALA A 44 4.58 2.54 -4.24
C ALA A 44 5.23 3.71 -3.46
N ILE A 45 6.16 3.44 -2.54
CA ILE A 45 6.93 4.48 -1.82
C ILE A 45 7.69 5.36 -2.82
N GLN A 46 8.36 4.75 -3.80
CA GLN A 46 9.09 5.52 -4.83
C GLN A 46 8.16 6.41 -5.65
N MET A 47 6.95 5.95 -5.97
CA MET A 47 5.94 6.76 -6.66
C MET A 47 5.50 7.94 -5.79
N VAL A 48 5.07 7.68 -4.55
CA VAL A 48 4.58 8.71 -3.61
C VAL A 48 5.63 9.79 -3.37
N LYS A 49 6.91 9.40 -3.23
CA LYS A 49 8.02 10.33 -3.01
C LYS A 49 8.24 11.36 -4.12
N LYS A 50 7.81 11.07 -5.36
CA LYS A 50 7.90 12.04 -6.47
C LYS A 50 7.07 13.30 -6.22
N TYR A 51 6.09 13.22 -5.31
CA TYR A 51 5.16 14.30 -4.99
C TYR A 51 5.46 14.98 -3.64
N HIS A 52 6.65 14.76 -3.08
CA HIS A 52 7.16 15.45 -1.88
C HIS A 52 6.20 15.41 -0.66
N PRO A 53 5.84 14.23 -0.15
CA PRO A 53 5.10 14.12 1.10
C PRO A 53 5.92 14.66 2.27
N LYS A 54 5.22 15.14 3.31
CA LYS A 54 5.85 15.53 4.58
C LYS A 54 6.42 14.34 5.33
N SER A 55 5.70 13.22 5.34
CA SER A 55 6.10 11.97 5.97
C SER A 55 5.40 10.77 5.32
N ILE A 56 6.03 9.60 5.39
CA ILE A 56 5.47 8.33 4.91
C ILE A 56 5.47 7.32 6.05
N TYR A 57 4.28 6.80 6.35
CA TYR A 57 4.05 5.73 7.31
C TYR A 57 3.49 4.51 6.59
N ILE A 58 3.84 3.33 7.08
CA ILE A 58 3.26 2.07 6.59
C ILE A 58 2.50 1.41 7.74
N ALA A 59 1.28 0.96 7.48
CA ALA A 59 0.49 0.22 8.45
C ALA A 59 0.02 -1.09 7.81
N VAL A 60 0.53 -2.21 8.33
CA VAL A 60 0.16 -3.55 7.84
C VAL A 60 -0.04 -4.50 9.02
N PRO A 61 -0.96 -5.48 8.93
CA PRO A 61 -1.18 -6.44 10.00
C PRO A 61 0.01 -7.38 10.28
N THR A 62 0.72 -7.83 9.25
CA THR A 62 1.75 -8.87 9.36
C THR A 62 2.91 -8.66 8.38
N ALA A 63 4.13 -9.02 8.79
CA ALA A 63 5.32 -8.98 7.93
C ALA A 63 6.46 -9.83 8.50
N PRO A 64 7.39 -10.37 7.70
CA PRO A 64 8.62 -10.92 8.22
C PRO A 64 9.61 -9.80 8.56
N LEU A 65 10.41 -10.02 9.60
CA LEU A 65 11.37 -9.03 10.13
C LEU A 65 12.37 -8.53 9.08
N HIS A 66 12.76 -9.41 8.15
CA HIS A 66 13.71 -9.02 7.10
C HIS A 66 13.09 -8.04 6.08
N THR A 67 11.78 -8.12 5.85
CA THR A 67 11.06 -7.22 4.93
C THR A 67 10.83 -5.86 5.54
N THR A 68 10.44 -5.78 6.82
CA THR A 68 10.29 -4.49 7.51
C THR A 68 11.62 -3.72 7.53
N LYS A 69 12.73 -4.39 7.93
CA LYS A 69 14.07 -3.80 7.89
C LYS A 69 14.50 -3.35 6.49
N ARG A 70 14.16 -4.12 5.45
CA ARG A 70 14.47 -3.76 4.06
C ARG A 70 13.73 -2.48 3.66
N ILE A 71 12.44 -2.39 3.97
CA ILE A 71 11.62 -1.23 3.60
C ILE A 71 12.06 0.01 4.37
N GLU A 72 12.37 -0.10 5.67
CA GLU A 72 12.92 1.03 6.44
C GLU A 72 14.22 1.54 5.82
N LYS A 73 15.14 0.62 5.47
CA LYS A 73 16.45 0.97 4.91
C LYS A 73 16.39 1.55 3.49
N ILE A 74 15.64 0.91 2.59
CA ILE A 74 15.59 1.29 1.16
C ILE A 74 14.54 2.36 0.92
N GLY A 75 13.38 2.22 1.56
CA GLY A 75 12.24 3.10 1.40
C GLY A 75 12.46 4.47 2.02
N ASN A 76 13.33 4.62 3.03
CA ASN A 76 13.57 5.88 3.77
C ASN A 76 12.25 6.54 4.15
N ILE A 77 11.45 5.79 4.91
CA ILE A 77 10.15 6.18 5.45
C ILE A 77 10.29 6.54 6.93
N ASP A 78 9.24 7.09 7.55
CA ASP A 78 9.26 7.52 8.95
C ASP A 78 9.04 6.36 9.92
N LYS A 79 8.05 5.49 9.65
CA LYS A 79 7.74 4.35 10.53
C LYS A 79 6.90 3.27 9.86
N ILE A 80 7.15 2.03 10.25
CA ILE A 80 6.26 0.89 10.01
C ILE A 80 5.50 0.55 11.30
N PHE A 81 4.18 0.45 11.20
CA PHE A 81 3.28 -0.08 12.21
C PHE A 81 2.88 -1.49 11.79
N CYS A 82 3.47 -2.50 12.44
CA CYS A 82 3.18 -3.91 12.18
C CYS A 82 3.07 -4.68 13.51
N PRO A 83 1.86 -5.06 13.96
CA PRO A 83 1.69 -5.74 15.24
C PRO A 83 2.18 -7.19 15.21
N ASN A 84 2.18 -7.85 14.05
CA ASN A 84 2.65 -9.23 13.89
C ASN A 84 3.92 -9.29 13.02
N VAL A 85 5.07 -8.98 13.63
CA VAL A 85 6.37 -9.17 12.98
C VAL A 85 6.91 -10.57 13.28
N ARG A 86 7.24 -11.33 12.23
CA ARG A 86 7.71 -12.73 12.34
C ARG A 86 9.17 -12.87 11.91
N ASP A 87 10.01 -13.48 12.73
CA ASP A 87 11.41 -13.78 12.35
C ASP A 87 11.52 -15.20 11.80
N VAL A 88 11.19 -15.35 10.51
CA VAL A 88 11.05 -16.65 9.84
C VAL A 88 11.63 -16.61 8.43
N TRP A 89 12.07 -17.77 7.94
CA TRP A 89 12.59 -17.91 6.57
C TRP A 89 11.47 -18.01 5.52
N GLN A 90 10.39 -18.73 5.84
CA GLN A 90 9.18 -18.81 5.02
C GLN A 90 8.08 -17.95 5.63
N PHE A 91 7.35 -17.23 4.78
CA PHE A 91 6.27 -16.36 5.20
C PHE A 91 5.22 -16.26 4.10
N ALA A 92 3.96 -16.35 4.49
CA ALA A 92 2.81 -15.98 3.66
C ALA A 92 1.88 -15.06 4.47
N VAL A 93 1.35 -14.02 3.82
CA VAL A 93 0.41 -13.07 4.45
C VAL A 93 -0.83 -13.82 4.96
N ALA A 94 -1.36 -14.73 4.14
CA ALA A 94 -2.55 -15.53 4.43
C ALA A 94 -2.49 -16.29 5.77
N GLU A 95 -1.30 -16.70 6.22
CA GLU A 95 -1.14 -17.41 7.51
C GLU A 95 -1.53 -16.57 8.73
N ALA A 96 -1.57 -15.24 8.59
CA ALA A 96 -2.00 -14.35 9.67
C ALA A 96 -3.53 -14.24 9.78
N TYR A 97 -4.28 -14.77 8.82
CA TYR A 97 -5.74 -14.61 8.71
C TYR A 97 -6.45 -15.94 8.94
N GLN A 98 -7.39 -15.97 9.90
CA GLN A 98 -8.27 -17.13 10.10
C GLN A 98 -9.20 -17.35 8.90
N HIS A 99 -9.58 -16.26 8.24
CA HIS A 99 -10.40 -16.26 7.03
C HIS A 99 -9.64 -15.53 5.93
N TRP A 100 -9.01 -16.32 5.06
CA TRP A 100 -8.37 -15.83 3.84
C TRP A 100 -9.25 -16.18 2.66
N TYR A 101 -9.54 -15.20 1.81
CA TYR A 101 -10.28 -15.38 0.57
C TYR A 101 -9.74 -14.44 -0.49
N ASP A 102 -9.87 -14.83 -1.76
CA ASP A 102 -9.54 -13.96 -2.87
C ASP A 102 -10.60 -12.88 -2.98
N LEU A 103 -10.19 -11.61 -2.88
CA LEU A 103 -11.09 -10.46 -2.98
C LEU A 103 -11.45 -10.21 -4.46
N PRO A 104 -12.68 -10.51 -4.91
CA PRO A 104 -13.04 -10.35 -6.32
C PRO A 104 -13.12 -8.87 -6.69
N GLU A 105 -12.85 -8.55 -7.96
CA GLU A 105 -12.87 -7.16 -8.44
C GLU A 105 -14.22 -6.48 -8.23
N SER A 106 -15.32 -7.23 -8.33
CA SER A 106 -16.66 -6.70 -8.05
C SER A 106 -16.80 -6.20 -6.60
N GLU A 107 -16.22 -6.91 -5.64
CA GLU A 107 -16.25 -6.51 -4.23
C GLU A 107 -15.33 -5.31 -3.98
N VAL A 108 -14.16 -5.26 -4.64
CA VAL A 108 -13.29 -4.06 -4.61
C VAL A 108 -14.05 -2.84 -5.12
N LEU A 109 -14.69 -2.94 -6.29
CA LEU A 109 -15.45 -1.83 -6.87
C LEU A 109 -16.63 -1.41 -5.99
N GLU A 110 -17.34 -2.36 -5.38
CA GLU A 110 -18.41 -2.08 -4.43
C GLU A 110 -17.89 -1.30 -3.22
N LEU A 111 -16.81 -1.76 -2.59
CA LEU A 111 -16.19 -1.10 -1.44
C LEU A 111 -15.73 0.32 -1.77
N LEU A 112 -15.09 0.51 -2.94
CA LEU A 112 -14.65 1.84 -3.39
C LEU A 112 -15.84 2.76 -3.68
N SER A 113 -16.90 2.26 -4.30
CA SER A 113 -18.10 3.05 -4.61
C SER A 113 -18.84 3.53 -3.36
N ASN A 114 -18.78 2.75 -2.28
CA ASN A 114 -19.39 3.08 -1.00
C ASN A 114 -18.47 3.95 -0.10
N SER A 115 -17.22 4.19 -0.50
CA SER A 115 -16.27 4.96 0.29
C SER A 115 -16.39 6.46 0.01
N LYS A 116 -16.75 7.24 1.04
CA LYS A 116 -16.72 8.71 1.00
C LYS A 116 -15.32 9.33 0.91
N TYR A 117 -14.27 8.51 1.06
CA TYR A 117 -12.88 8.95 1.04
C TYR A 117 -12.13 8.51 -0.22
N TYR A 118 -12.74 7.64 -1.03
CA TYR A 118 -12.13 7.27 -2.31
C TYR A 118 -12.23 8.46 -3.26
N ILE A 119 -11.07 8.86 -3.76
CA ILE A 119 -10.97 9.93 -4.75
C ILE A 119 -11.22 9.26 -6.10
N GLN A 120 -12.31 9.63 -6.79
CA GLN A 120 -12.66 9.13 -8.12
C GLN A 120 -11.71 9.65 -9.20
#